data_AF-A0A257MWM2-F1
#
_entry.id   AF-A0A257MWM2-F1
#
_cell.length_a   1.000
_cell.length_b   1.000
_cell.length_c   1.000
_cell.angle_alpha   90.00
_cell.angle_beta   90.00
_cell.angle_gamma   90.00
#
_symmetry.space_group_name_H-M   'P 1'
#
loop_
_entity.id
_entity.type
_entity.pdbx_description
1 polymer ?
#
loop_
_entity_poly.entity_id
_entity_poly.type
_entity_poly.pdbx_seq_one_letter_code
_entity_poly.pdbx_strand_id
1 'polypeptide(L)'
;MKIIFLAVFLVLAIACRAEEGIAVTETIQQVKTKHEGQLMSTPGVVSVGIGHDQKGQSAIIIGIESQDKLNKITLPETLDGYPVKVQIMGTIRAQ
;
A
#
# COMPACT_ATOMS: atom_id res chain seq x y z
N MET A 1 48.13 -9.66 1.10
CA MET A 1 47.28 -10.37 2.10
C MET A 1 46.49 -9.47 3.06
N LYS A 2 46.80 -8.18 3.22
CA LYS A 2 46.09 -7.27 4.16
C LYS A 2 44.82 -6.62 3.57
N ILE A 3 44.80 -6.41 2.25
CA ILE A 3 43.69 -5.77 1.52
C ILE A 3 42.47 -6.70 1.36
N ILE A 4 42.71 -8.02 1.25
CA ILE A 4 41.64 -9.02 1.15
C ILE A 4 40.85 -9.11 2.46
N PHE A 5 41.51 -8.98 3.62
CA PHE A 5 40.85 -8.97 4.93
C PHE A 5 40.00 -7.70 5.14
N LEU A 6 40.45 -6.56 4.61
CA LEU A 6 39.71 -5.28 4.68
C LEU A 6 38.42 -5.32 3.84
N ALA A 7 38.47 -5.99 2.69
CA ALA A 7 37.31 -6.13 1.81
C ALA A 7 36.21 -7.03 2.39
N VAL A 8 36.58 -8.11 3.09
CA VAL A 8 35.62 -9.02 3.74
C VAL A 8 34.90 -8.34 4.90
N PHE A 9 35.59 -7.47 5.64
CA PHE A 9 34.97 -6.68 6.73
C PHE A 9 34.00 -5.61 6.21
N LEU A 10 34.31 -4.99 5.06
CA LEU A 10 33.45 -3.96 4.45
C LEU A 10 32.13 -4.57 3.91
N VAL A 11 32.18 -5.79 3.38
CA VAL A 11 31.00 -6.48 2.84
C VAL A 11 30.07 -6.97 3.96
N LEU A 12 30.60 -7.31 5.15
CA LEU A 12 29.78 -7.76 6.28
C LEU A 12 28.95 -6.62 6.93
N ALA A 13 29.39 -5.37 6.80
CA ALA A 13 28.68 -4.20 7.34
C ALA A 13 27.45 -3.79 6.49
N ILE A 14 27.34 -4.28 5.25
CA ILE A 14 26.23 -3.95 4.34
C ILE A 14 25.04 -4.91 4.52
N ALA A 15 25.20 -6.00 5.27
CA ALA A 15 24.16 -7.02 5.45
C ALA A 15 23.07 -6.68 6.48
N CYS A 16 23.19 -5.59 7.24
CA CYS A 16 22.20 -5.19 8.22
C CYS A 16 21.87 -3.71 8.07
N ARG A 17 20.85 -3.36 7.28
CA ARG A 17 19.84 -2.33 7.60
C ARG A 17 18.59 -2.53 6.74
N ALA A 18 17.85 -3.56 7.07
CA ALA A 18 16.42 -3.64 6.79
C ALA A 18 15.72 -4.08 8.09
N GLU A 19 15.90 -3.29 9.15
CA GLU A 19 14.98 -3.34 10.29
C GLU A 19 13.79 -2.45 9.93
N GLU A 20 12.80 -3.03 9.25
CA GLU A 20 11.45 -2.46 9.28
C GLU A 20 10.92 -2.70 10.69
N GLY A 21 10.99 -1.64 11.51
CA GLY A 21 10.52 -1.65 12.88
C GLY A 21 9.06 -2.10 12.92
N ILE A 22 8.82 -3.24 13.59
CA ILE A 22 7.47 -3.70 13.90
C ILE A 22 6.95 -2.82 15.05
N ALA A 23 6.57 -1.59 14.72
CA ALA A 23 5.57 -0.90 15.51
C ALA A 23 4.33 -1.79 15.46
N VAL A 24 3.75 -2.12 16.63
CA VAL A 24 2.48 -2.85 16.72
C VAL A 24 1.40 -1.95 16.12
N THR A 25 1.32 -1.99 14.80
CA THR A 25 0.40 -1.25 13.96
C THR A 25 -0.76 -2.21 13.72
N GLU A 26 -1.99 -1.72 13.83
CA GLU A 26 -3.19 -2.48 13.47
C GLU A 26 -2.95 -3.20 12.13
N THR A 27 -3.39 -4.44 11.99
CA THR A 27 -3.13 -5.17 10.74
C THR A 27 -3.83 -4.48 9.58
N ILE A 28 -3.31 -4.61 8.36
CA ILE A 28 -3.94 -3.99 7.18
C ILE A 28 -5.41 -4.43 6.99
N GLN A 29 -5.77 -5.63 7.45
CA GLN A 29 -7.15 -6.11 7.50
C GLN A 29 -8.01 -5.30 8.48
N GLN A 30 -7.49 -5.01 9.68
CA GLN A 30 -8.18 -4.18 10.67
C GLN A 30 -8.34 -2.75 10.16
N VAL A 31 -7.27 -2.17 9.60
CA VAL A 31 -7.29 -0.83 8.99
C VAL A 31 -8.30 -0.77 7.85
N LYS A 32 -8.31 -1.75 6.93
CA LYS A 32 -9.33 -1.83 5.88
C LYS A 32 -10.73 -1.81 6.49
N THR A 33 -11.05 -2.75 7.38
CA THR A 33 -12.41 -2.90 7.93
C THR A 33 -12.88 -1.63 8.65
N LYS A 34 -11.97 -0.96 9.37
CA LYS A 34 -12.22 0.29 10.09
C LYS A 34 -12.63 1.44 9.15
N HIS A 35 -11.98 1.56 7.99
CA HIS A 35 -12.20 2.67 7.05
C HIS A 35 -13.16 2.34 5.89
N GLU A 36 -13.43 1.06 5.64
CA GLU A 36 -14.20 0.57 4.49
C GLU A 36 -15.58 1.21 4.37
N GLY A 37 -16.33 1.33 5.47
CA GLY A 37 -17.66 1.95 5.43
C GLY A 37 -17.63 3.42 4.99
N GLN A 38 -16.66 4.20 5.46
CA GLN A 38 -16.49 5.60 5.07
C GLN A 38 -16.03 5.71 3.60
N LEU A 39 -15.07 4.88 3.19
CA LEU A 39 -14.57 4.87 1.83
C LEU A 39 -15.68 4.48 0.83
N MET A 40 -16.44 3.43 1.12
CA MET A 40 -17.57 2.99 0.28
C MET A 40 -18.73 4.00 0.25
N SER A 41 -18.81 4.91 1.21
CA SER A 41 -19.78 6.02 1.19
C SER A 41 -19.33 7.18 0.29
N THR A 42 -18.10 7.17 -0.20
CA THR A 42 -17.56 8.22 -1.07
C THR A 42 -18.06 8.03 -2.51
N PRO A 43 -18.73 9.02 -3.12
CA PRO A 43 -19.29 8.87 -4.47
C PRO A 43 -18.24 8.50 -5.52
N GLY A 44 -18.39 7.34 -6.15
CA GLY A 44 -17.48 6.84 -7.18
C GLY A 44 -16.51 5.76 -6.70
N VAL A 45 -16.40 5.53 -5.39
CA VAL A 45 -15.76 4.32 -4.84
C VAL A 45 -16.70 3.13 -5.05
N VAL A 46 -16.18 2.08 -5.68
CA VAL A 46 -16.93 0.85 -5.98
C VAL A 46 -16.40 -0.36 -5.23
N SER A 47 -15.15 -0.31 -4.75
CA SER A 47 -14.57 -1.39 -3.96
C SER A 47 -13.42 -0.88 -3.07
N VAL A 48 -13.20 -1.60 -1.98
CA VAL A 48 -12.02 -1.45 -1.12
C VAL A 48 -11.43 -2.85 -0.89
N GLY A 49 -10.15 -3.01 -1.17
CA GLY A 49 -9.44 -4.30 -1.09
C GLY A 49 -8.06 -4.16 -0.51
N ILE A 50 -7.39 -5.31 -0.37
CA ILE A 50 -5.97 -5.39 -0.02
C ILE A 50 -5.24 -5.97 -1.23
N GLY A 51 -4.15 -5.34 -1.61
CA GLY A 51 -3.28 -5.76 -2.70
C GLY A 51 -1.83 -5.46 -2.38
N HIS A 52 -1.02 -5.34 -3.42
CA HIS A 52 0.38 -4.97 -3.30
C HIS A 52 0.67 -3.72 -4.12
N ASP A 53 1.60 -2.89 -3.64
CA ASP A 53 2.14 -1.79 -4.41
C ASP A 53 3.20 -2.26 -5.42
N GLN A 54 3.81 -1.31 -6.13
CA GLN A 54 4.85 -1.60 -7.13
C GLN A 54 6.12 -2.23 -6.53
N LYS A 55 6.33 -2.13 -5.21
CA LYS A 55 7.45 -2.72 -4.49
C LYS A 55 7.09 -4.08 -3.87
N GLY A 56 5.86 -4.55 -4.03
CA GLY A 56 5.36 -5.78 -3.42
C GLY A 56 4.93 -5.62 -1.97
N GLN A 57 4.84 -4.40 -1.43
CA GLN A 57 4.39 -4.13 -0.07
C GLN A 57 2.85 -4.10 -0.02
N SER A 58 2.25 -4.59 1.07
CA SER A 58 0.80 -4.59 1.22
C SER A 58 0.22 -3.17 1.19
N ALA A 59 -0.83 -2.99 0.39
CA ALA A 59 -1.48 -1.70 0.16
C ALA A 59 -3.00 -1.83 0.17
N ILE A 60 -3.68 -0.76 0.58
CA ILE A 60 -5.14 -0.65 0.49
C ILE A 60 -5.48 -0.21 -0.94
N ILE A 61 -6.26 -1.03 -1.65
CA ILE A 61 -6.66 -0.76 -3.01
C ILE A 61 -8.06 -0.17 -3.01
N ILE A 62 -8.23 1.03 -3.54
CA ILE A 62 -9.53 1.67 -3.71
C ILE A 62 -9.91 1.59 -5.19
N GLY A 63 -10.95 0.81 -5.48
CA GLY A 63 -11.54 0.73 -6.80
C GLY A 63 -12.45 1.92 -7.06
N ILE A 64 -12.23 2.63 -8.16
CA ILE A 64 -13.04 3.76 -8.59
C ILE A 64 -13.72 3.41 -9.92
N GLU A 65 -14.98 3.82 -10.06
CA GLU A 65 -15.81 3.54 -11.23
C GLU A 65 -15.18 4.06 -12.54
N SER A 66 -14.70 5.29 -12.54
CA SER A 66 -14.17 5.96 -13.74
C SER A 66 -13.18 7.08 -13.40
N GLN A 67 -12.37 7.47 -14.39
CA GLN A 67 -11.40 8.57 -14.24
C GLN A 67 -12.08 9.90 -13.89
N ASP A 68 -13.26 10.17 -14.45
CA ASP A 68 -14.03 11.39 -14.16
C ASP A 68 -14.46 11.48 -12.71
N LYS A 69 -14.74 10.33 -12.08
CA LYS A 69 -15.05 10.26 -10.64
C LYS A 69 -13.80 10.47 -9.81
N LEU A 70 -12.68 9.84 -10.18
CA LEU A 70 -11.41 10.03 -9.49
C LEU A 70 -11.01 11.52 -9.45
N ASN A 71 -11.16 12.25 -10.56
CA ASN A 71 -10.83 13.68 -10.62
C ASN A 71 -11.71 14.57 -9.71
N LYS A 72 -12.82 14.05 -9.18
CA LYS A 72 -13.76 14.77 -8.31
C LYS A 72 -13.67 14.35 -6.84
N ILE A 73 -12.78 13.42 -6.50
CA ILE A 73 -12.63 12.87 -5.16
C ILE A 73 -11.20 13.15 -4.69
N THR A 74 -11.05 13.48 -3.41
CA THR A 74 -9.75 13.49 -2.74
C THR A 74 -9.68 12.27 -1.83
N LEU A 75 -8.70 11.40 -2.09
CA LEU A 75 -8.44 10.21 -1.28
C LEU A 75 -7.11 10.39 -0.55
N PRO A 76 -6.99 9.88 0.69
CA PRO A 76 -5.71 9.91 1.39
C PRO A 76 -4.70 9.00 0.69
N GLU A 77 -3.42 9.41 0.69
CA GLU A 77 -2.33 8.58 0.16
C GLU A 77 -1.96 7.43 1.11
N THR A 78 -2.32 7.56 2.39
CA THR A 78 -2.04 6.57 3.43
C THR A 78 -3.21 6.45 4.42
N LEU A 79 -3.48 5.24 4.91
CA LEU A 79 -4.43 4.98 5.99
C LEU A 79 -3.72 4.20 7.10
N ASP A 80 -3.67 4.79 8.30
CA ASP A 80 -3.04 4.20 9.49
C ASP A 80 -1.64 3.59 9.21
N GLY A 81 -0.85 4.25 8.36
CA GLY A 81 0.50 3.83 7.99
C GLY A 81 0.59 2.92 6.75
N TYR A 82 -0.53 2.42 6.22
CA TYR A 82 -0.54 1.64 4.98
C TYR A 82 -0.73 2.51 3.75
N PRO A 83 0.02 2.25 2.65
CA PRO A 83 -0.15 2.99 1.41
C PRO A 83 -1.51 2.70 0.78
N VAL A 84 -2.13 3.74 0.22
CA VAL A 84 -3.37 3.64 -0.55
C VAL A 84 -3.04 3.71 -2.04
N LYS A 85 -3.65 2.82 -2.82
CA LYS A 85 -3.55 2.80 -4.28
C LYS A 85 -4.92 2.85 -4.90
N VAL A 86 -5.07 3.71 -5.89
CA VAL A 86 -6.33 3.86 -6.63
C VAL A 86 -6.27 3.03 -7.90
N GLN A 87 -7.33 2.30 -8.19
CA GLN A 87 -7.47 1.52 -9.41
C GLN A 87 -8.81 1.84 -10.09
N ILE A 88 -8.76 2.22 -11.37
CA ILE A 88 -9.98 2.40 -12.16
C ILE A 88 -10.51 1.02 -12.55
N MET A 89 -11.73 0.68 -12.12
CA MET A 89 -12.37 -0.61 -12.38
C MET A 89 -13.12 -0.64 -13.72
N GLY A 90 -13.54 0.53 -14.23
CA GLY A 90 -14.41 0.62 -15.39
C GLY A 90 -15.85 0.18 -15.10
N THR A 91 -16.72 0.22 -16.11
CA THR A 91 -18.12 -0.19 -15.94
C THR A 91 -18.22 -1.71 -15.85
N ILE A 92 -18.51 -2.23 -14.65
CA ILE A 92 -18.85 -3.65 -14.47
C ILE A 92 -20.23 -3.88 -15.11
N ARG A 93 -20.29 -4.72 -16.16
CA ARG A 93 -21.54 -5.19 -16.77
C ARG A 93 -21.73 -6.66 -16.42
N ALA A 94 -22.83 -7.00 -15.75
CA ALA A 94 -23.26 -8.40 -15.62
C ALA A 94 -23.77 -8.88 -17.00
N GLN A 95 -23.41 -10.12 -17.35
CA GLN A 95 -23.90 -10.83 -18.54
C GLN A 95 -24.83 -11.96 -18.11
#